data_AF-A0AA92WJP9-F1
#
_entry.id   AF-A0AA92WJP9-F1
#
_cell.length_a   1.000
_cell.length_b   1.000
_cell.length_c   1.000
_cell.angle_alpha   90.00
_cell.angle_beta   90.00
_cell.angle_gamma   90.00
#
_symmetry.space_group_name_H-M   'P 1'
#
loop_
_entity.id
_entity.type
_entity.pdbx_description
1 polymer ?
#
loop_
_entity_poly.entity_id
_entity_poly.type
_entity_poly.pdbx_seq_one_letter_code
_entity_poly.pdbx_strand_id
1 'polypeptide(L)'
;MMEGESKTVTWSATNADGTTKTGSSTFNKIKEVVIPTPTGIFAYFLAPSDWSLVDCWAWNDADNFTGGNWPGVACTKTDIKKNGLDVWMWKYDGDLTTAPTQIIFNNGGGQQTKDLKFENGAVITLPVRPMSLSQQASTR
;
A
#
# COMPACT_ATOMS: atom_id res chain seq x y z
N MET A 1 -25.22 -10.86 4.26
CA MET A 1 -24.41 -9.63 4.21
C MET A 1 -23.31 -9.88 3.20
N MET A 2 -23.55 -9.51 1.94
CA MET A 2 -22.53 -9.63 0.89
C MET A 2 -21.49 -8.51 1.05
N GLU A 3 -20.30 -8.72 0.48
CA GLU A 3 -19.19 -7.77 0.57
C GLU A 3 -19.54 -6.45 -0.13
N GLY A 4 -19.20 -5.32 0.50
CA GLY A 4 -19.51 -3.98 -0.03
C GLY A 4 -20.92 -3.45 0.25
N GLU A 5 -21.79 -4.22 0.92
CA GLU A 5 -23.10 -3.72 1.36
C GLU A 5 -22.96 -2.80 2.59
N SER A 6 -23.42 -1.56 2.47
CA SER A 6 -23.64 -0.65 3.61
C SER A 6 -24.99 -0.95 4.26
N LYS A 7 -25.03 -1.05 5.59
CA LYS A 7 -26.30 -1.03 6.32
C LYS A 7 -26.40 0.22 7.18
N THR A 8 -27.49 0.95 7.00
CA THR A 8 -27.86 2.11 7.81
C THR A 8 -28.85 1.65 8.87
N VAL A 9 -28.50 1.83 10.14
CA VAL A 9 -29.44 1.68 11.25
C VAL A 9 -29.98 3.06 11.56
N THR A 10 -31.30 3.22 11.57
CA THR A 10 -31.99 4.42 12.02
C THR A 10 -32.74 4.12 13.31
N TRP A 11 -32.70 5.06 14.25
CA TRP A 11 -33.51 5.02 15.46
C TRP A 11 -34.23 6.35 15.65
N SER A 12 -35.40 6.30 16.27
CA SER A 12 -36.15 7.47 16.71
C SER A 12 -36.44 7.38 18.21
N ALA A 13 -36.35 8.50 18.91
CA ALA A 13 -36.81 8.65 20.28
C ALA A 13 -37.73 9.87 20.36
N THR A 14 -38.92 9.68 20.94
CA THR A 14 -39.92 10.73 21.12
C THR A 14 -40.11 10.98 22.61
N ASN A 15 -39.95 12.24 23.02
CA ASN A 15 -40.20 12.64 24.40
C ASN A 15 -41.71 12.85 24.65
N ALA A 16 -42.10 12.94 25.92
CA ALA A 16 -43.49 13.11 26.34
C ALA A 16 -44.16 14.40 25.81
N ASP A 17 -43.38 15.38 25.35
CA ASP A 17 -43.81 16.62 24.71
C ASP A 17 -44.07 16.48 23.20
N GLY A 18 -43.92 15.27 22.65
CA GLY A 18 -44.09 14.97 21.23
C GLY A 18 -42.89 15.32 20.35
N THR A 19 -41.79 15.86 20.89
CA THR A 19 -40.58 16.08 20.09
C THR A 19 -39.87 14.77 19.79
N THR A 20 -39.68 14.48 18.51
CA THR A 20 -38.98 13.28 18.02
C THR A 20 -37.60 13.64 17.52
N LYS A 21 -36.57 12.95 18.02
CA LYS A 21 -35.21 13.01 17.50
C LYS A 21 -34.85 11.68 16.85
N THR A 22 -34.33 11.76 15.64
CA THR A 22 -33.80 10.62 14.91
C THR A 22 -32.28 10.65 14.91
N GLY A 23 -31.68 9.48 15.05
CA GLY A 23 -30.25 9.26 14.82
C GLY A 23 -30.07 8.16 13.78
N SER A 24 -28.96 8.22 13.05
CA SER A 24 -28.55 7.15 12.16
C SER A 24 -27.09 6.77 12.39
N SER A 25 -26.76 5.52 12.11
CA SER A 25 -25.37 5.05 12.04
C SER A 25 -25.20 4.11 10.87
N THR A 26 -24.13 4.32 10.12
CA THR A 26 -23.78 3.54 8.93
C THR A 26 -22.63 2.60 9.26
N PHE A 27 -22.83 1.31 9.03
CA PHE A 27 -21.79 0.30 9.16
C PHE A 27 -21.37 -0.16 7.76
N ASN A 28 -20.09 0.03 7.44
CA ASN A 28 -19.50 -0.44 6.20
C ASN A 28 -18.81 -1.79 6.47
N LYS A 29 -19.22 -2.86 5.77
CA LYS A 29 -18.46 -4.11 5.76
C LYS A 29 -17.20 -3.87 4.92
N ILE A 30 -16.06 -3.77 5.59
CA ILE A 30 -14.74 -3.52 4.97
C ILE A 30 -14.51 -4.64 3.94
N LYS A 31 -14.41 -4.28 2.66
CA LYS A 31 -14.00 -5.22 1.62
C LYS A 31 -12.55 -5.60 1.93
N GLU A 32 -12.26 -6.90 1.98
CA GLU A 32 -10.88 -7.36 2.02
C GLU A 32 -10.16 -6.81 0.77
N VAL A 33 -9.09 -6.05 0.99
CA VAL A 33 -8.30 -5.51 -0.10
C VAL A 33 -7.47 -6.66 -0.68
N VAL A 34 -7.99 -7.29 -1.73
CA VAL A 34 -7.28 -8.33 -2.47
C VAL A 34 -6.29 -7.65 -3.41
N ILE A 35 -5.00 -7.71 -3.08
CA ILE A 35 -3.93 -7.32 -3.98
C ILE A 35 -3.82 -8.44 -5.03
N PRO A 36 -3.79 -8.14 -6.35
CA PRO A 36 -3.62 -9.16 -7.37
C PRO A 36 -2.37 -9.99 -7.08
N THR A 37 -2.34 -11.24 -7.53
CA THR A 37 -1.16 -12.11 -7.42
C THR A 37 -0.89 -12.69 -8.80
N PRO A 38 -0.13 -11.98 -9.65
CA PRO A 38 0.23 -12.50 -10.95
C PRO A 38 1.09 -13.77 -10.80
N THR A 39 1.21 -14.54 -11.88
CA THR A 39 2.20 -15.62 -11.93
C THR A 39 3.60 -15.04 -12.16
N GLY A 40 4.62 -15.75 -11.65
CA GLY A 40 6.03 -15.39 -11.83
C GLY A 40 6.63 -14.68 -10.63
N ILE A 41 7.64 -13.85 -10.90
CA ILE A 41 8.39 -13.09 -9.89
C ILE A 41 7.85 -11.67 -9.86
N PHE A 42 7.38 -11.22 -8.70
CA PHE A 42 6.80 -9.90 -8.52
C PHE A 42 6.96 -9.41 -7.08
N ALA A 43 6.81 -8.10 -6.89
CA ALA A 43 6.72 -7.47 -5.59
C ALA A 43 5.80 -6.25 -5.65
N TYR A 44 5.22 -5.91 -4.50
CA TYR A 44 4.44 -4.70 -4.30
C TYR A 44 5.20 -3.70 -3.44
N PHE A 45 5.00 -2.41 -3.71
CA PHE A 45 5.53 -1.33 -2.91
C PHE A 45 4.41 -0.36 -2.52
N LEU A 46 4.30 -0.06 -1.22
CA LEU A 46 3.45 1.03 -0.73
C LEU A 46 4.27 2.32 -0.81
N ALA A 47 4.07 3.05 -1.90
CA ALA A 47 4.81 4.28 -2.13
C ALA A 47 4.33 5.40 -1.20
N PRO A 48 5.25 6.24 -0.70
CA PRO A 48 4.90 7.52 -0.10
C PRO A 48 3.96 8.34 -0.99
N SER A 49 3.05 9.10 -0.39
CA SER A 49 2.06 9.88 -1.14
C SER A 49 2.66 11.01 -1.98
N ASP A 50 3.91 11.42 -1.69
CA ASP A 50 4.67 12.39 -2.46
C ASP A 50 5.36 11.80 -3.70
N TRP A 51 5.31 10.47 -3.89
CA TRP A 51 5.85 9.81 -5.07
C TRP A 51 4.78 9.69 -6.17
N SER A 52 5.04 10.31 -7.32
CA SER A 52 4.17 10.25 -8.51
C SER A 52 4.58 9.17 -9.51
N LEU A 53 5.81 8.64 -9.37
CA LEU A 53 6.40 7.59 -10.19
C LEU A 53 7.21 6.66 -9.28
N VAL A 54 7.27 5.39 -9.64
CA VAL A 54 8.08 4.38 -8.95
C VAL A 54 8.79 3.53 -9.98
N ASP A 55 10.12 3.51 -9.95
CA ASP A 55 10.97 2.56 -10.66
C ASP A 55 11.51 1.52 -9.67
N CYS A 56 11.70 0.30 -10.15
CA CYS A 56 12.24 -0.83 -9.42
C CYS A 56 13.62 -1.20 -9.97
N TRP A 57 14.56 -1.45 -9.06
CA TRP A 57 15.85 -2.06 -9.33
C TRP A 57 15.98 -3.35 -8.52
N ALA A 58 16.04 -4.51 -9.19
CA ALA A 58 16.06 -5.83 -8.55
C ALA A 58 17.23 -6.68 -9.07
N TRP A 59 17.98 -7.29 -8.17
CA TRP A 59 19.19 -8.04 -8.49
C TRP A 59 19.47 -9.15 -7.48
N ASN A 60 20.37 -10.05 -7.87
CA ASN A 60 21.09 -10.93 -6.96
C ASN A 60 22.60 -10.84 -7.27
N ASP A 61 23.42 -11.73 -6.69
CA ASP A 61 24.87 -11.69 -6.86
C ASP A 61 25.35 -12.00 -8.30
N ALA A 62 24.49 -12.60 -9.13
CA ALA A 62 24.79 -13.05 -10.49
C ALA A 62 24.05 -12.26 -11.59
N ASP A 63 22.80 -11.88 -11.32
CA ASP A 63 21.84 -11.43 -12.33
C ASP A 63 21.14 -10.12 -11.93
N ASN A 64 20.71 -9.38 -12.95
CA ASN A 64 19.84 -8.21 -12.81
C ASN A 64 18.48 -8.46 -13.50
N PHE A 65 17.40 -8.16 -12.79
CA PHE A 65 16.03 -8.43 -13.23
C PHE A 65 15.35 -7.19 -13.83
N THR A 66 16.08 -6.08 -13.95
CA THR A 66 15.56 -4.76 -14.31
C THR A 66 16.38 -4.08 -15.41
N GLY A 67 16.98 -4.87 -16.32
CA GLY A 67 17.63 -4.36 -17.53
C GLY A 67 19.07 -3.86 -17.36
N GLY A 68 19.69 -4.09 -16.20
CA GLY A 68 21.13 -3.87 -15.98
C GLY A 68 21.57 -2.40 -15.89
N ASN A 69 20.63 -1.44 -15.95
CA ASN A 69 20.91 -0.02 -15.82
C ASN A 69 19.98 0.66 -14.82
N TRP A 70 20.53 1.44 -13.89
CA TRP A 70 19.75 2.31 -13.01
C TRP A 70 18.99 3.37 -13.83
N PRO A 71 17.73 3.74 -13.51
CA PRO A 71 16.94 3.43 -12.30
C PRO A 71 16.19 2.10 -12.32
N GLY A 72 16.40 1.26 -13.34
CA GLY A 72 15.70 0.00 -13.53
C GLY A 72 14.42 0.15 -14.34
N VAL A 73 13.35 -0.53 -13.92
CA VAL A 73 12.10 -0.65 -14.68
C VAL A 73 10.93 -0.01 -13.93
N ALA A 74 10.09 0.73 -14.63
CA ALA A 74 8.90 1.35 -14.08
C ALA A 74 7.92 0.33 -13.49
N CYS A 75 7.45 0.61 -12.28
CA CYS A 75 6.37 -0.13 -11.64
C CYS A 75 5.01 0.32 -12.18
N THR A 76 4.05 -0.60 -12.17
CA THR A 76 2.66 -0.30 -12.51
C THR A 76 1.90 0.13 -11.26
N LYS A 77 1.34 1.34 -11.27
CA LYS A 77 0.42 1.79 -10.22
C LYS A 77 -0.87 0.96 -10.29
N THR A 78 -1.31 0.42 -9.15
CA THR A 78 -2.58 -0.30 -9.05
C THR A 78 -3.69 0.64 -8.58
N ASP A 79 -4.95 0.23 -8.76
CA ASP A 79 -6.12 0.94 -8.20
C ASP A 79 -6.33 0.65 -6.70
N ILE A 80 -5.37 -0.01 -6.06
CA ILE A 80 -5.46 -0.45 -4.68
C ILE A 80 -4.72 0.52 -3.77
N LYS A 81 -5.36 0.84 -2.65
CA LYS A 81 -4.73 1.54 -1.52
C LYS A 81 -4.65 0.63 -0.31
N LYS A 82 -3.50 0.65 0.37
CA LYS A 82 -3.29 -0.04 1.64
C LYS A 82 -2.75 0.96 2.65
N ASN A 83 -3.39 1.07 3.82
CA ASN A 83 -3.09 2.09 4.83
C ASN A 83 -3.14 3.53 4.27
N GLY A 84 -3.98 3.78 3.27
CA GLY A 84 -4.09 5.09 2.59
C GLY A 84 -3.01 5.37 1.53
N LEU A 85 -2.01 4.49 1.38
CA LEU A 85 -0.92 4.62 0.42
C LEU A 85 -1.23 3.86 -0.88
N ASP A 86 -0.72 4.38 -2.00
CA ASP A 86 -0.84 3.73 -3.30
C ASP A 86 0.04 2.48 -3.37
N VAL A 87 -0.53 1.38 -3.89
CA VAL A 87 0.21 0.14 -4.13
C VAL A 87 0.73 0.13 -5.56
N TRP A 88 2.04 0.00 -5.71
CA TRP A 88 2.75 -0.12 -6.97
C TRP A 88 3.27 -1.55 -7.14
N MET A 89 3.22 -2.09 -8.35
CA MET A 89 3.63 -3.46 -8.65
C MET A 89 4.83 -3.45 -9.59
N TRP A 90 5.88 -4.16 -9.20
CA TRP A 90 6.90 -4.61 -10.12
C TRP A 90 6.67 -6.09 -10.45
N LYS A 91 6.78 -6.44 -11.72
CA LYS A 91 6.73 -7.82 -12.21
C LYS A 91 7.90 -8.04 -13.15
N TYR A 92 8.57 -9.17 -13.00
CA TYR A 92 9.60 -9.60 -13.92
C TYR A 92 8.97 -10.32 -15.12
N ASP A 93 9.30 -9.86 -16.32
CA ASP A 93 8.81 -10.43 -17.59
C ASP A 93 9.92 -11.11 -18.41
N GLY A 94 11.10 -11.33 -17.83
CA GLY A 94 12.19 -12.06 -18.49
C GLY A 94 12.21 -13.56 -18.20
N ASP A 95 13.22 -14.24 -18.75
CA ASP A 95 13.29 -15.72 -18.75
C ASP A 95 14.12 -16.32 -17.60
N LEU A 96 14.69 -15.49 -16.73
CA LEU A 96 15.44 -15.98 -15.56
C LEU A 96 14.51 -16.75 -14.61
N THR A 97 14.97 -17.93 -14.19
CA THR A 97 14.25 -18.81 -13.27
C THR A 97 14.67 -18.63 -11.81
N THR A 98 15.77 -17.91 -11.58
CA THR A 98 16.22 -17.50 -10.24
C THR A 98 15.42 -16.30 -9.76
N ALA A 99 15.37 -16.08 -8.45
CA ALA A 99 14.77 -14.88 -7.88
C ALA A 99 15.85 -13.83 -7.55
N PRO A 100 15.50 -12.53 -7.58
CA PRO A 100 16.33 -11.52 -6.96
C PRO A 100 16.45 -11.79 -5.46
N THR A 101 17.55 -11.34 -4.86
CA THR A 101 17.73 -11.35 -3.39
C THR A 101 17.59 -9.95 -2.80
N GLN A 102 17.77 -8.94 -3.64
CA GLN A 102 17.76 -7.53 -3.28
C GLN A 102 16.84 -6.74 -4.21
N ILE A 103 16.21 -5.71 -3.66
CA ILE A 103 15.31 -4.80 -4.39
C ILE A 103 15.41 -3.38 -3.81
N ILE A 104 15.33 -2.39 -4.70
CA ILE A 104 15.21 -0.97 -4.37
C ILE A 104 14.06 -0.37 -5.18
N PHE A 105 13.30 0.53 -4.55
CA PHE A 105 12.35 1.39 -5.24
C PHE A 105 12.84 2.83 -5.25
N ASN A 106 12.67 3.54 -6.36
CA ASN A 106 13.04 4.94 -6.49
C ASN A 106 11.99 5.72 -7.27
N ASN A 107 11.99 7.05 -7.17
CA ASN A 107 10.99 7.89 -7.83
C ASN A 107 11.47 8.52 -9.15
N GLY A 108 12.61 8.09 -9.70
CA GLY A 108 13.26 8.73 -10.86
C GLY A 108 13.80 10.15 -10.60
N GLY A 109 13.49 10.77 -9.47
CA GLY A 109 13.83 12.14 -9.09
C GLY A 109 14.92 12.25 -8.02
N GLY A 110 15.69 11.18 -7.80
CA GLY A 110 16.80 11.14 -6.83
C GLY A 110 16.42 10.71 -5.41
N GLN A 111 15.16 10.35 -5.14
CA GLN A 111 14.77 9.67 -3.91
C GLN A 111 14.66 8.16 -4.14
N GLN A 112 15.13 7.38 -3.18
CA GLN A 112 15.10 5.92 -3.23
C GLN A 112 14.98 5.30 -1.83
N THR A 113 14.57 4.04 -1.78
CA THR A 113 14.69 3.21 -0.58
C THR A 113 16.16 2.83 -0.34
N LYS A 114 16.46 2.35 0.86
CA LYS A 114 17.66 1.55 1.08
C LYS A 114 17.54 0.22 0.33
N ASP A 115 18.62 -0.56 0.29
CA ASP A 115 18.60 -1.95 -0.15
C ASP A 115 17.66 -2.75 0.76
N LEU A 116 16.68 -3.39 0.14
CA LEU A 116 15.70 -4.23 0.82
C LEU A 116 15.88 -5.67 0.37
N LYS A 117 15.62 -6.61 1.28
CA LYS A 117 15.55 -8.03 0.94
C LYS A 117 14.34 -8.27 0.05
N PHE A 118 14.54 -8.94 -1.08
CA PHE A 118 13.46 -9.37 -1.93
C PHE A 118 12.81 -10.66 -1.40
N GLU A 119 11.48 -10.68 -1.41
CA GLU A 119 10.67 -11.88 -1.16
C GLU A 119 9.55 -11.90 -2.21
N ASN A 120 9.39 -13.04 -2.90
CA ASN A 120 8.45 -13.11 -4.01
C ASN A 120 7.01 -12.92 -3.52
N GLY A 121 6.29 -11.98 -4.14
CA GLY A 121 4.94 -11.59 -3.78
C GLY A 121 4.82 -10.74 -2.52
N ALA A 122 5.93 -10.27 -1.95
CA ALA A 122 5.90 -9.45 -0.76
C ALA A 122 5.30 -8.06 -1.03
N VAL A 123 4.66 -7.52 0.01
CA VAL A 123 4.17 -6.14 0.06
C VAL A 123 5.15 -5.34 0.91
N ILE A 124 6.03 -4.62 0.24
CA ILE A 124 7.12 -3.87 0.84
C ILE A 124 6.62 -2.48 1.23
N THR A 125 6.91 -2.08 2.46
CA THR A 125 6.56 -0.77 3.00
C THR A 125 7.82 -0.10 3.53
N LEU A 126 7.86 1.24 3.47
CA LEU A 126 8.91 1.96 4.19
C LEU A 126 8.71 1.77 5.70
N PRO A 127 9.80 1.65 6.48
CA PRO A 127 9.69 1.64 7.93
C PRO A 127 8.94 2.91 8.35
N VAL A 128 7.87 2.73 9.13
CA VAL A 128 7.18 3.85 9.74
C VAL A 128 8.22 4.68 10.48
N ARG A 129 8.40 5.94 10.09
CA ARG A 129 9.16 6.86 10.93
C ARG A 129 8.44 6.84 12.27
N PRO A 130 9.11 6.54 13.40
CA PRO A 130 8.46 6.68 14.69
C PRO A 130 7.94 8.12 14.74
N MET A 131 6.62 8.25 14.82
CA MET A 131 6.00 9.55 15.06
C MET A 131 6.69 10.07 16.31
N SER A 132 7.45 11.16 16.19
CA SER A 132 8.01 11.82 17.36
C SER A 132 6.82 12.09 18.28
N LEU A 133 6.76 11.40 19.41
CA LEU A 133 5.88 11.71 20.53
C LEU A 133 6.35 13.06 21.09
N SER A 134 6.09 14.15 20.37
CA SER A 134 6.13 15.48 20.96
C SER A 134 4.93 15.57 21.88
N GLN A 135 5.19 15.20 23.14
CA GLN A 135 4.40 15.40 24.34
C GLN A 135 3.14 16.26 24.15
N GLN A 136 1.98 15.62 24.10
CA GLN A 136 0.81 16.22 24.73
C GLN A 136 1.03 16.16 26.24
N ALA A 137 1.65 17.20 26.79
CA ALA A 137 1.57 17.53 28.19
C ALA A 137 1.64 19.05 28.32
N SER A 138 0.50 19.70 28.10
CA SER A 138 0.23 20.95 28.81
C SER A 138 -1.27 21.08 29.05
N THR A 139 -1.82 20.14 29.82
CA THR A 139 -2.89 20.49 30.74
C THR A 139 -2.24 21.12 31.96
N ARG A 140 -2.27 22.45 32.02
CA ARG A 140 -2.62 23.26 33.20
C ARG A 140 -2.72 24.72 32.78
#